data_AF-A0A1W1E3B7-F1
#
_entry.id   AF-A0A1W1E3B7-F1
#
_cell.length_a   1.000
_cell.length_b   1.000
_cell.length_c   1.000
_cell.angle_alpha   90.00
_cell.angle_beta   90.00
_cell.angle_gamma   90.00
#
_symmetry.space_group_name_H-M   'P 1'
#
loop_
_entity.id
_entity.type
_entity.pdbx_description
1 polymer ?
#
loop_
_entity_poly.entity_id
_entity_poly.type
_entity_poly.pdbx_seq_one_letter_code
_entity_poly.pdbx_strand_id
1 'polypeptide(L)'
;MSFLLSYQKLEADVICVLHPLSYLIKQANFNLLKKFSNNYRLKQAKIISSNVFRDASKSMAFPIVIALYQKDEQGMNYSYIQNFNFEVDDKNFKLNDFDTITNYLKKYPNKQQKPTNDDILFWTMRDMNALKRNQTFVTTYSSNTVIIDKKQLDYYIYVDVLKQFSQHIPYYFGNCDILINDDLFKEYKKYFILECLSRHIALRKYFEEFDWSAKSVIDGANKVKKCLKQLLGVHYVN
;
A
#
# COMPACT_ATOMS: atom_id res chain seq x y z
N MET A 1 22.33 4.27 2.68
CA MET A 1 22.96 3.36 3.67
C MET A 1 22.17 3.49 4.97
N SER A 2 21.59 2.41 5.51
CA SER A 2 20.82 2.49 6.77
C SER A 2 21.77 2.60 7.97
N PHE A 3 21.46 3.45 8.93
CA PHE A 3 22.23 3.58 10.17
C PHE A 3 22.25 2.28 11.00
N LEU A 4 21.31 1.36 10.75
CA LEU A 4 21.28 0.05 11.39
C LEU A 4 22.58 -0.74 11.14
N LEU A 5 23.22 -0.53 10.00
CA LEU A 5 24.51 -1.15 9.68
C LEU A 5 25.64 -0.66 10.60
N SER A 6 25.51 0.51 11.21
CA SER A 6 26.49 1.02 12.18
C SER A 6 26.47 0.20 13.46
N TYR A 7 25.31 -0.21 13.96
CA TYR A 7 25.23 -1.08 15.14
C TYR A 7 25.84 -2.45 14.89
N GLN A 8 25.69 -3.00 13.67
CA GLN A 8 26.40 -4.21 13.29
C GLN A 8 27.93 -4.04 13.32
N LYS A 9 28.44 -2.86 12.96
CA LYS A 9 29.89 -2.59 13.05
C LYS A 9 30.37 -2.44 14.50
N LEU A 10 29.50 -1.96 15.37
CA LEU A 10 29.77 -1.84 16.81
C LEU A 10 29.58 -3.15 17.57
N GLU A 11 29.03 -4.17 16.91
CA GLU A 11 28.74 -5.49 17.49
C GLU A 11 27.86 -5.47 18.76
N ALA A 12 27.00 -4.46 18.89
CA ALA A 12 26.14 -4.27 20.06
C ALA A 12 25.30 -5.53 20.37
N ASP A 13 25.19 -5.92 21.63
CA ASP A 13 24.38 -7.09 22.00
C ASP A 13 22.87 -6.81 21.91
N VAL A 14 22.48 -5.56 22.20
CA VAL A 14 21.11 -5.08 22.21
C VAL A 14 21.05 -3.68 21.60
N ILE A 15 20.03 -3.43 20.79
CA ILE A 15 19.82 -2.15 20.10
C ILE A 15 18.37 -1.72 20.30
N CYS A 16 18.16 -0.55 20.91
CA CYS A 16 16.86 0.10 20.94
C CYS A 16 16.93 1.37 20.08
N VAL A 17 16.12 1.45 19.03
CA VAL A 17 16.24 2.56 18.07
C VAL A 17 14.95 2.88 17.32
N LEU A 18 14.82 4.14 16.92
CA LEU A 18 13.76 4.66 16.05
C LEU A 18 14.24 4.72 14.58
N HIS A 19 13.50 4.09 13.66
CA HIS A 19 13.73 4.26 12.21
C HIS A 19 12.41 4.26 11.41
N PRO A 20 12.43 4.67 10.12
CA PRO A 20 11.29 4.47 9.23
C PRO A 20 10.90 3.00 9.18
N LEU A 21 9.60 2.71 9.30
CA LEU A 21 9.07 1.33 9.20
C LEU A 21 9.40 0.69 7.85
N SER A 22 9.48 1.50 6.79
CA SER A 22 9.83 1.08 5.43
C SER A 22 11.17 0.36 5.29
N TYR A 23 12.08 0.46 6.26
CA TYR A 23 13.33 -0.31 6.24
C TYR A 23 13.08 -1.82 6.41
N LEU A 24 12.03 -2.17 7.14
CA LEU A 24 11.64 -3.56 7.40
C LEU A 24 10.61 -4.04 6.38
N ILE A 25 9.53 -3.26 6.19
CA ILE A 25 8.34 -3.76 5.49
C ILE A 25 8.42 -3.69 3.96
N LYS A 26 9.44 -3.00 3.40
CA LYS A 26 9.69 -3.03 1.96
C LYS A 26 10.82 -4.01 1.69
N GLN A 27 10.53 -5.11 1.01
CA GLN A 27 11.51 -6.16 0.72
C GLN A 27 12.81 -5.63 0.12
N ALA A 28 12.73 -4.72 -0.85
CA ALA A 28 13.92 -4.10 -1.45
C ALA A 28 14.80 -3.37 -0.41
N ASN A 29 14.19 -2.67 0.57
CA ASN A 29 14.94 -2.00 1.62
C ASN A 29 15.49 -2.99 2.65
N PHE A 30 14.68 -3.99 3.03
CA PHE A 30 15.09 -5.03 3.96
C PHE A 30 16.32 -5.79 3.44
N ASN A 31 16.35 -6.12 2.15
CA ASN A 31 17.46 -6.79 1.51
C ASN A 31 18.78 -5.99 1.58
N LEU A 32 18.71 -4.65 1.70
CA LEU A 32 19.89 -3.81 1.89
C LEU A 32 20.46 -3.86 3.32
N LEU A 33 19.71 -4.38 4.29
CA LEU A 33 20.17 -4.55 5.67
C LEU A 33 21.18 -5.70 5.78
N LYS A 34 21.06 -6.74 4.94
CA LYS A 34 21.93 -7.92 4.78
C LYS A 34 22.73 -8.31 6.03
N LYS A 35 23.89 -7.69 6.28
CA LYS A 35 24.72 -7.98 7.46
C LYS A 35 23.98 -7.77 8.78
N PHE A 36 23.21 -6.69 8.90
CA PHE A 36 22.40 -6.44 10.08
C PHE A 36 21.30 -7.50 10.24
N SER A 37 20.52 -7.75 9.20
CA SER A 37 19.44 -8.74 9.27
C SER A 37 19.95 -10.16 9.53
N ASN A 38 21.18 -10.50 9.14
CA ASN A 38 21.75 -11.82 9.41
C ASN A 38 22.25 -12.01 10.85
N ASN A 39 22.44 -10.94 11.62
CA ASN A 39 23.07 -11.01 12.95
C ASN A 39 22.19 -10.46 14.08
N TYR A 40 21.01 -9.94 13.74
CA TYR A 40 20.07 -9.38 14.70
C TYR A 40 18.66 -9.87 14.43
N ARG A 41 17.90 -10.10 15.50
CA ARG A 41 16.46 -10.29 15.45
C ARG A 41 15.72 -9.13 16.09
N LEU A 42 14.68 -8.67 15.41
CA LEU A 42 13.68 -7.78 15.98
C LEU A 42 12.93 -8.54 17.09
N LYS A 43 12.99 -8.08 18.33
CA LYS A 43 12.31 -8.70 19.47
C LYS A 43 10.99 -8.00 19.81
N GLN A 44 10.97 -6.67 19.73
CA GLN A 44 9.78 -5.85 19.96
C GLN A 44 9.76 -4.69 18.99
N ALA A 45 8.58 -4.28 18.56
CA ALA A 45 8.43 -3.16 17.64
C ALA A 45 7.09 -2.45 17.83
N LYS A 46 7.14 -1.15 18.13
CA LYS A 46 5.96 -0.29 18.21
C LYS A 46 5.97 0.74 17.09
N ILE A 47 4.93 0.75 16.26
CA ILE A 47 4.75 1.72 15.19
C ILE A 47 4.11 2.99 15.78
N ILE A 48 4.69 4.12 15.44
CA ILE A 48 4.19 5.44 15.79
C ILE A 48 4.13 6.33 14.56
N SER A 49 3.26 7.34 14.62
CA SER A 49 3.17 8.36 13.58
C SER A 49 4.33 9.34 13.69
N SER A 50 4.91 9.73 12.55
CA SER A 50 5.89 10.82 12.50
C SER A 50 5.36 12.16 13.06
N ASN A 51 4.03 12.32 13.13
CA ASN A 51 3.39 13.52 13.70
C ASN A 51 3.66 13.72 15.20
N VAL A 52 4.20 12.72 15.90
CA VAL A 52 4.69 12.89 17.28
C VAL A 52 5.86 13.89 17.31
N PHE A 53 6.64 13.99 16.23
CA PHE A 53 7.76 14.92 16.08
C PHE A 53 7.35 16.17 15.29
N ARG A 54 6.41 16.97 15.86
CA ARG A 54 5.76 18.10 15.17
C ARG A 54 6.73 19.14 14.62
N ASP A 55 7.84 19.41 15.32
CA ASP A 55 8.83 20.40 14.89
C ASP A 55 9.68 19.94 13.70
N ALA A 56 9.76 18.63 13.47
CA ALA A 56 10.55 18.02 12.40
C ALA A 56 9.71 17.56 11.19
N SER A 57 8.38 17.46 11.34
CA SER A 57 7.49 16.90 10.32
C SER A 57 6.48 17.94 9.81
N LYS A 58 6.86 18.66 8.74
CA LYS A 58 6.00 19.67 8.09
C LYS A 58 5.03 19.09 7.04
N SER A 59 4.95 17.77 6.87
CA SER A 59 4.28 17.11 5.75
C SER A 59 3.46 15.87 6.17
N MET A 60 2.92 15.13 5.19
CA MET A 60 2.12 13.91 5.39
C MET A 60 2.79 12.92 6.35
N ALA A 61 2.05 12.49 7.36
CA ALA A 61 2.51 11.51 8.34
C ALA A 61 3.00 10.23 7.68
N PHE A 62 4.12 9.70 8.17
CA PHE A 62 4.65 8.40 7.75
C PHE A 62 4.98 7.52 8.97
N PRO A 63 4.97 6.19 8.82
CA PRO A 63 5.21 5.29 9.93
C PRO A 63 6.70 5.25 10.33
N ILE A 64 6.93 5.46 11.62
CA ILE A 64 8.19 5.22 12.31
C ILE A 64 8.00 4.02 13.21
N VAL A 65 9.06 3.25 13.45
CA VAL A 65 9.05 2.14 14.40
C VAL A 65 10.07 2.39 15.49
N ILE A 66 9.65 2.22 16.75
CA ILE A 66 10.51 2.04 17.92
C ILE A 66 10.80 0.55 17.99
N ALA A 67 12.04 0.16 17.74
CA ALA A 67 12.41 -1.24 17.56
C ALA A 67 13.50 -1.65 18.57
N LEU A 68 13.28 -2.79 19.21
CA LEU A 68 14.27 -3.49 20.02
C LEU A 68 14.82 -4.66 19.20
N TYR A 69 16.11 -4.65 18.94
CA TYR A 69 16.84 -5.74 18.32
C TYR A 69 17.80 -6.37 19.33
N GLN A 70 18.02 -7.67 19.18
CA GLN A 70 19.01 -8.41 19.95
C GLN A 70 19.89 -9.20 18.98
N LYS A 71 21.19 -9.25 19.28
CA LYS A 71 22.16 -10.04 18.54
C LYS A 71 21.74 -11.51 18.57
N ASP A 72 21.69 -12.12 17.40
CA ASP A 72 21.14 -13.45 17.18
C ASP A 72 21.73 -14.02 15.89
N GLU A 73 22.45 -15.14 15.99
CA GLU A 73 23.16 -15.77 14.86
C GLU A 73 22.22 -16.27 13.76
N GLN A 74 20.94 -16.49 14.09
CA GLN A 74 19.94 -16.85 13.08
C GLN A 74 19.46 -15.63 12.29
N GLY A 75 19.57 -14.44 12.88
CA GLY A 75 19.06 -13.21 12.32
C GLY A 75 17.56 -13.27 11.98
N MET A 76 17.16 -12.44 11.03
CA MET A 76 15.81 -12.33 10.50
C MET A 76 15.87 -12.32 8.96
N ASN A 77 14.97 -13.08 8.34
CA ASN A 77 14.71 -13.00 6.91
C ASN A 77 13.42 -12.19 6.64
N TYR A 78 13.07 -11.95 5.38
CA TYR A 78 11.90 -11.13 5.08
C TYR A 78 10.58 -11.81 5.51
N SER A 79 10.49 -13.14 5.41
CA SER A 79 9.32 -13.90 5.90
C SER A 79 9.12 -13.72 7.41
N TYR A 80 10.20 -13.64 8.19
CA TYR A 80 10.13 -13.31 9.61
C TYR A 80 9.48 -11.94 9.83
N ILE A 81 9.89 -10.92 9.06
CA ILE A 81 9.29 -9.58 9.14
C ILE A 81 7.83 -9.59 8.69
N GLN A 82 7.48 -10.36 7.66
CA GLN A 82 6.10 -10.46 7.19
C GLN A 82 5.17 -11.03 8.27
N ASN A 83 5.68 -11.94 9.09
CA ASN A 83 4.92 -12.60 10.16
C ASN A 83 5.07 -11.95 11.55
N PHE A 84 5.87 -10.90 11.66
CA PHE A 84 6.09 -10.18 12.91
C PHE A 84 4.85 -9.36 13.31
N ASN A 85 4.47 -9.41 14.58
CA ASN A 85 3.39 -8.61 15.14
C ASN A 85 3.93 -7.25 15.61
N PHE A 86 3.69 -6.21 14.83
CA PHE A 86 4.00 -4.84 15.22
C PHE A 86 2.89 -4.28 16.11
N GLU A 87 3.25 -3.71 17.24
CA GLU A 87 2.30 -3.00 18.11
C GLU A 87 1.97 -1.64 17.49
N VAL A 88 0.68 -1.30 17.41
CA VAL A 88 0.21 0.01 16.96
C VAL A 88 -0.96 0.43 17.82
N ASP A 89 -0.77 1.45 18.67
CA ASP A 89 -1.73 1.83 19.70
C ASP A 89 -2.15 0.59 20.52
N ASP A 90 -3.45 0.25 20.56
CA ASP A 90 -4.00 -0.94 21.22
C ASP A 90 -4.24 -2.12 20.25
N LYS A 91 -3.57 -2.12 19.10
CA LYS A 91 -3.76 -3.10 18.00
C LYS A 91 -2.43 -3.76 17.64
N ASN A 92 -2.53 -4.91 16.98
CA ASN A 92 -1.39 -5.58 16.35
C ASN A 92 -1.51 -5.52 14.84
N PHE A 93 -0.43 -5.20 14.17
CA PHE A 93 -0.31 -5.17 12.71
C PHE A 93 0.70 -6.21 12.25
N LYS A 94 0.29 -7.08 11.32
CA LYS A 94 1.16 -8.04 10.65
C LYS A 94 0.99 -7.90 9.15
N LEU A 95 2.10 -7.90 8.41
CA LEU A 95 2.06 -7.73 6.96
C LEU A 95 1.35 -8.89 6.26
N ASN A 96 1.61 -10.11 6.73
CA ASN A 96 1.09 -11.34 6.11
C ASN A 96 -0.43 -11.54 6.35
N ASP A 97 -1.07 -10.68 7.13
CA ASP A 97 -2.53 -10.68 7.27
C ASP A 97 -3.23 -10.01 6.07
N PHE A 98 -2.48 -9.36 5.16
CA PHE A 98 -3.03 -8.64 4.02
C PHE A 98 -2.46 -9.13 2.70
N ASP A 99 -3.35 -9.28 1.72
CA ASP A 99 -2.99 -9.45 0.32
C ASP A 99 -2.87 -8.09 -0.40
N THR A 100 -2.22 -8.08 -1.56
CA THR A 100 -1.78 -6.87 -2.25
C THR A 100 -2.04 -6.92 -3.75
N ILE A 101 -2.27 -5.75 -4.34
CA ILE A 101 -2.70 -5.62 -5.74
C ILE A 101 -1.66 -6.13 -6.75
N THR A 102 -0.38 -6.24 -6.36
CA THR A 102 0.70 -6.78 -7.22
C THR A 102 0.41 -8.18 -7.75
N ASN A 103 -0.39 -8.96 -7.03
CA ASN A 103 -0.75 -10.31 -7.43
C ASN A 103 -1.77 -10.33 -8.58
N TYR A 104 -2.42 -9.18 -8.85
CA TYR A 104 -3.56 -9.08 -9.78
C TYR A 104 -3.31 -8.14 -10.97
N LEU A 105 -2.37 -7.18 -10.85
CA LEU A 105 -2.03 -6.25 -11.91
C LEU A 105 -0.54 -5.86 -11.94
N LYS A 106 -0.13 -5.20 -13.02
CA LYS A 106 1.22 -4.62 -13.16
C LYS A 106 1.26 -3.18 -12.66
N LYS A 107 2.14 -2.90 -11.71
CA LYS A 107 2.28 -1.57 -11.09
C LYS A 107 3.22 -0.62 -11.83
N TYR A 108 4.13 -1.18 -12.62
CA TYR A 108 5.23 -0.46 -13.25
C TYR A 108 5.13 -0.51 -14.78
N PRO A 109 5.51 0.56 -15.47
CA PRO A 109 5.50 0.61 -16.94
C PRO A 109 6.35 -0.49 -17.56
N ASN A 110 5.86 -1.06 -18.65
CA ASN A 110 6.69 -1.88 -19.52
C ASN A 110 7.45 -0.96 -20.48
N LYS A 111 8.77 -0.82 -20.29
CA LYS A 111 9.62 0.07 -21.10
C LYS A 111 9.67 -0.31 -22.59
N GLN A 112 9.29 -1.53 -22.95
CA GLN A 112 9.31 -2.03 -24.33
C GLN A 112 7.99 -1.79 -25.06
N GLN A 113 6.91 -1.47 -24.33
CA GLN A 113 5.58 -1.28 -24.89
C GLN A 113 5.36 0.19 -25.25
N LYS A 114 4.76 0.44 -26.42
CA LYS A 114 4.31 1.77 -26.84
C LYS A 114 2.79 1.84 -26.84
N PRO A 115 2.19 2.97 -26.46
CA PRO A 115 0.75 3.12 -26.46
C PRO A 115 0.20 3.26 -27.88
N THR A 116 -1.06 2.88 -28.03
CA THR A 116 -1.93 3.16 -29.17
C THR A 116 -3.06 4.10 -28.73
N ASN A 117 -3.83 4.64 -29.68
CA ASN A 117 -4.89 5.61 -29.36
C ASN A 117 -6.03 5.01 -28.51
N ASP A 118 -6.20 3.69 -28.51
CA ASP A 118 -7.26 2.99 -27.78
C ASP A 118 -6.83 2.43 -26.43
N ASP A 119 -5.56 2.67 -26.06
CA ASP A 119 -5.02 2.21 -24.79
C ASP A 119 -5.51 3.05 -23.62
N ILE A 120 -5.82 2.36 -22.52
CA ILE A 120 -6.14 3.00 -21.26
C ILE A 120 -4.85 3.13 -20.46
N LEU A 121 -4.58 4.33 -19.98
CA LEU A 121 -3.33 4.67 -19.33
C LEU A 121 -3.53 4.90 -17.83
N PHE A 122 -2.62 4.35 -17.03
CA PHE A 122 -2.63 4.49 -15.58
C PHE A 122 -1.26 4.90 -15.07
N TRP A 123 -1.18 5.86 -14.15
CA TRP A 123 0.09 6.27 -13.55
C TRP A 123 0.65 5.21 -12.62
N THR A 124 1.96 4.98 -12.64
CA THR A 124 2.60 3.97 -11.77
C THR A 124 2.22 4.15 -10.30
N MET A 125 1.82 3.05 -9.68
CA MET A 125 1.43 2.97 -8.28
C MET A 125 2.55 2.30 -7.51
N ARG A 126 3.22 2.99 -6.57
CA ARG A 126 4.39 2.43 -5.86
C ARG A 126 4.00 1.85 -4.50
N ASP A 127 3.41 2.67 -3.67
CA ASP A 127 2.89 2.35 -2.34
C ASP A 127 1.65 3.22 -2.08
N MET A 128 0.97 2.98 -0.97
CA MET A 128 -0.24 3.72 -0.60
C MET A 128 -0.01 5.23 -0.55
N ASN A 129 1.12 5.69 0.01
CA ASN A 129 1.44 7.12 0.08
C ASN A 129 1.67 7.74 -1.31
N ALA A 130 2.32 7.02 -2.23
CA ALA A 130 2.46 7.45 -3.61
C ALA A 130 1.10 7.54 -4.33
N LEU A 131 0.22 6.55 -4.11
CA LEU A 131 -1.14 6.55 -4.66
C LEU A 131 -1.93 7.79 -4.21
N LYS A 132 -1.85 8.16 -2.92
CA LYS A 132 -2.55 9.35 -2.38
C LYS A 132 -2.13 10.65 -3.08
N ARG A 133 -0.88 10.77 -3.51
CA ARG A 133 -0.34 12.01 -4.12
C ARG A 133 -0.48 12.08 -5.63
N ASN A 134 -0.39 10.95 -6.32
CA ASN A 134 -0.31 10.92 -7.77
C ASN A 134 -1.70 10.79 -8.40
N GLN A 135 -1.87 11.28 -9.63
CA GLN A 135 -3.02 10.91 -10.46
C GLN A 135 -3.02 9.39 -10.74
N THR A 136 -4.16 8.87 -11.19
CA THR A 136 -4.41 7.45 -11.42
C THR A 136 -4.60 7.23 -12.91
N PHE A 137 -5.83 7.32 -13.43
CA PHE A 137 -6.03 7.37 -14.88
C PHE A 137 -5.45 8.68 -15.45
N VAL A 138 -4.70 8.58 -16.54
CA VAL A 138 -4.05 9.72 -17.21
C VAL A 138 -4.37 9.71 -18.70
N THR A 139 -4.35 10.88 -19.35
CA THR A 139 -4.64 11.00 -20.79
C THR A 139 -3.37 11.00 -21.64
N THR A 140 -2.22 11.31 -21.04
CA THR A 140 -0.93 11.42 -21.75
C THR A 140 0.01 10.31 -21.31
N TYR A 141 0.62 9.66 -22.30
CA TYR A 141 1.66 8.66 -22.06
C TYR A 141 2.97 9.29 -21.59
N SER A 142 3.64 8.62 -20.65
CA SER A 142 4.96 9.00 -20.15
C SER A 142 5.76 7.76 -19.74
N SER A 143 7.04 7.94 -19.38
CA SER A 143 7.87 6.86 -18.83
C SER A 143 7.39 6.30 -17.49
N ASN A 144 6.42 6.96 -16.82
CA ASN A 144 5.80 6.53 -15.57
C ASN A 144 4.37 5.98 -15.77
N THR A 145 3.94 5.77 -17.01
CA THR A 145 2.59 5.33 -17.36
C THR A 145 2.55 3.83 -17.65
N VAL A 146 1.63 3.13 -17.00
CA VAL A 146 1.26 1.75 -17.28
C VAL A 146 0.18 1.73 -18.35
N ILE A 147 0.37 0.92 -19.39
CA ILE A 147 -0.67 0.60 -20.37
C ILE A 147 -1.47 -0.57 -19.80
N ILE A 148 -2.77 -0.34 -19.57
CA ILE A 148 -3.65 -1.31 -18.90
C ILE A 148 -4.00 -2.44 -19.87
N ASP A 149 -3.83 -3.69 -19.42
CA ASP A 149 -4.55 -4.81 -20.02
C ASP A 149 -6.04 -4.67 -19.66
N LYS A 150 -6.90 -4.55 -20.67
CA LYS A 150 -8.35 -4.37 -20.49
C LYS A 150 -8.98 -5.48 -19.63
N LYS A 151 -8.40 -6.69 -19.60
CA LYS A 151 -8.83 -7.80 -18.73
C LYS A 151 -8.62 -7.53 -17.24
N GLN A 152 -7.74 -6.59 -16.89
CA GLN A 152 -7.41 -6.19 -15.52
C GLN A 152 -7.98 -4.82 -15.15
N LEU A 153 -8.78 -4.20 -16.03
CA LEU A 153 -9.27 -2.82 -15.85
C LEU A 153 -10.04 -2.65 -14.53
N ASP A 154 -10.79 -3.66 -14.10
CA ASP A 154 -11.50 -3.68 -12.82
C ASP A 154 -10.57 -3.52 -11.61
N TYR A 155 -9.37 -4.13 -11.62
CA TYR A 155 -8.39 -3.93 -10.55
C TYR A 155 -7.77 -2.53 -10.57
N TYR A 156 -7.56 -1.92 -11.75
CA TYR A 156 -7.11 -0.51 -11.80
C TYR A 156 -8.19 0.45 -11.29
N ILE A 157 -9.46 0.15 -11.59
CA ILE A 157 -10.64 0.84 -11.04
C ILE A 157 -10.66 0.71 -9.51
N TYR A 158 -10.42 -0.50 -8.98
CA TYR A 158 -10.31 -0.71 -7.54
C TYR A 158 -9.29 0.23 -6.91
N VAL A 159 -8.09 0.34 -7.49
CA VAL A 159 -7.03 1.23 -7.00
C VAL A 159 -7.44 2.70 -7.07
N ASP A 160 -8.03 3.15 -8.18
CA ASP A 160 -8.50 4.53 -8.35
C ASP A 160 -9.55 4.92 -7.30
N VAL A 161 -10.50 4.02 -7.04
CA VAL A 161 -11.54 4.23 -6.04
C VAL A 161 -10.96 4.18 -4.64
N LEU A 162 -10.13 3.18 -4.31
CA LEU A 162 -9.49 3.08 -3.00
C LEU A 162 -8.76 4.36 -2.60
N LYS A 163 -8.10 5.03 -3.56
CA LYS A 163 -7.47 6.34 -3.35
C LYS A 163 -8.45 7.39 -2.79
N GLN A 164 -9.69 7.43 -3.29
CA GLN A 164 -10.72 8.38 -2.84
C GLN A 164 -11.20 8.13 -1.41
N PHE A 165 -11.01 6.91 -0.91
CA PHE A 165 -11.38 6.51 0.45
C PHE A 165 -10.15 6.37 1.36
N SER A 166 -9.01 6.92 0.94
CA SER A 166 -7.73 6.74 1.63
C SER A 166 -7.63 7.40 3.02
N GLN A 167 -8.59 8.25 3.38
CA GLN A 167 -8.78 8.77 4.74
C GLN A 167 -9.17 7.66 5.74
N HIS A 168 -9.80 6.59 5.26
CA HIS A 168 -10.17 5.44 6.08
C HIS A 168 -9.04 4.43 6.27
N ILE A 169 -7.90 4.64 5.59
CA ILE A 169 -6.71 3.78 5.66
C ILE A 169 -5.71 4.44 6.63
N PRO A 170 -5.33 3.76 7.73
CA PRO A 170 -4.47 4.37 8.72
C PRO A 170 -3.04 4.59 8.20
N TYR A 171 -2.33 5.52 8.84
CA TYR A 171 -1.04 6.03 8.38
C TYR A 171 0.03 4.95 8.20
N TYR A 172 -0.02 3.88 9.00
CA TYR A 172 1.01 2.83 8.97
C TYR A 172 0.95 1.93 7.74
N PHE A 173 -0.15 1.92 7.00
CA PHE A 173 -0.18 1.33 5.65
C PHE A 173 0.45 2.23 4.58
N GLY A 174 0.85 3.46 4.92
CA GLY A 174 1.37 4.42 3.95
C GLY A 174 2.57 3.92 3.14
N ASN A 175 3.39 3.03 3.71
CA ASN A 175 4.52 2.40 3.02
C ASN A 175 4.26 0.97 2.55
N CYS A 176 3.06 0.45 2.78
CA CYS A 176 2.62 -0.83 2.25
C CYS A 176 2.26 -0.71 0.78
N ASP A 177 2.20 -1.85 0.11
CA ASP A 177 1.53 -1.96 -1.17
C ASP A 177 0.03 -1.65 -1.04
N ILE A 178 -0.66 -1.54 -2.17
CA ILE A 178 -2.10 -1.37 -2.19
C ILE A 178 -2.75 -2.66 -1.77
N LEU A 179 -3.50 -2.60 -0.66
CA LEU A 179 -4.17 -3.74 -0.06
C LEU A 179 -5.37 -4.17 -0.90
N ILE A 180 -5.64 -5.46 -0.93
CA ILE A 180 -6.86 -6.03 -1.52
C ILE A 180 -7.22 -7.34 -0.81
N ASN A 181 -8.51 -7.67 -0.82
CA ASN A 181 -8.98 -9.03 -0.67
C ASN A 181 -9.77 -9.31 -1.95
N ASP A 182 -9.29 -10.22 -2.78
CA ASP A 182 -9.81 -10.41 -4.15
C ASP A 182 -11.23 -10.97 -4.15
N ASP A 183 -11.53 -11.94 -3.29
CA ASP A 183 -12.88 -12.50 -3.18
C ASP A 183 -13.88 -11.44 -2.73
N LEU A 184 -13.52 -10.63 -1.75
CA LEU A 184 -14.32 -9.50 -1.30
C LEU A 184 -14.46 -8.44 -2.41
N PHE A 185 -13.38 -8.13 -3.13
CA PHE A 185 -13.44 -7.20 -4.24
C PHE A 185 -14.39 -7.71 -5.33
N LYS A 186 -14.34 -8.99 -5.70
CA LYS A 186 -15.23 -9.59 -6.68
C LYS A 186 -16.71 -9.46 -6.30
N GLU A 187 -17.04 -9.66 -5.02
CA GLU A 187 -18.41 -9.46 -4.50
C GLU A 187 -18.88 -7.99 -4.63
N TYR A 188 -17.99 -7.03 -4.37
CA TYR A 188 -18.30 -5.60 -4.38
C TYR A 188 -17.98 -4.89 -5.69
N LYS A 189 -17.46 -5.62 -6.70
CA LYS A 189 -16.87 -5.07 -7.93
C LYS A 189 -17.72 -4.02 -8.61
N LYS A 190 -19.03 -4.29 -8.72
CA LYS A 190 -19.98 -3.37 -9.36
C LYS A 190 -19.98 -1.98 -8.74
N TYR A 191 -19.84 -1.89 -7.43
CA TYR A 191 -19.89 -0.61 -6.71
C TYR A 191 -18.61 0.19 -6.94
N PHE A 192 -17.46 -0.47 -7.04
CA PHE A 192 -16.20 0.17 -7.43
C PHE A 192 -16.27 0.72 -8.87
N ILE A 193 -16.84 -0.04 -9.80
CA ILE A 193 -17.04 0.40 -11.19
C ILE A 193 -17.94 1.65 -11.22
N LEU A 194 -19.11 1.59 -10.59
CA LEU A 194 -20.04 2.72 -10.52
C LEU A 194 -19.39 3.98 -9.91
N GLU A 195 -18.64 3.83 -8.81
CA GLU A 195 -17.93 4.93 -8.16
C GLU A 195 -16.85 5.55 -9.06
N CYS A 196 -16.08 4.73 -9.77
CA CYS A 196 -15.06 5.22 -10.69
C CYS A 196 -15.65 6.00 -11.87
N LEU A 197 -16.71 5.48 -12.47
CA LEU A 197 -17.31 6.02 -13.69
C LEU A 197 -18.17 7.26 -13.48
N SER A 198 -18.47 7.59 -12.23
CA SER A 198 -18.98 8.91 -11.84
C SER A 198 -17.96 10.03 -12.11
N ARG A 199 -16.65 9.72 -12.05
CA ARG A 199 -15.53 10.66 -12.25
C ARG A 199 -14.82 10.47 -13.59
N HIS A 200 -14.81 9.25 -14.12
CA HIS A 200 -14.09 8.86 -15.33
C HIS A 200 -15.06 8.44 -16.44
N ILE A 201 -15.86 9.39 -16.95
CA ILE A 201 -16.95 9.13 -17.91
C ILE A 201 -16.46 8.42 -19.18
N ALA A 202 -15.25 8.72 -19.64
CA ALA A 202 -14.66 8.11 -20.84
C ALA A 202 -14.49 6.57 -20.74
N LEU A 203 -14.48 6.02 -19.52
CA LEU A 203 -14.38 4.58 -19.29
C LEU A 203 -15.73 3.85 -19.38
N ARG A 204 -16.87 4.56 -19.46
CA ARG A 204 -18.21 3.94 -19.51
C ARG A 204 -18.42 3.03 -20.71
N LYS A 205 -17.77 3.31 -21.84
CA LYS A 205 -17.78 2.48 -23.05
C LYS A 205 -17.28 1.05 -22.84
N TYR A 206 -16.58 0.78 -21.73
CA TYR A 206 -16.10 -0.56 -21.38
C TYR A 206 -17.04 -1.31 -20.42
N PHE A 207 -18.16 -0.71 -20.02
CA PHE A 207 -19.09 -1.24 -19.01
C PHE A 207 -20.55 -0.96 -19.38
N GLU A 208 -20.88 -0.92 -20.68
CA GLU A 208 -22.20 -0.51 -21.19
C GLU A 208 -23.38 -1.29 -20.57
N GLU A 209 -23.13 -2.49 -20.05
CA GLU A 209 -24.08 -3.36 -19.38
C GLU A 209 -24.56 -2.89 -18.00
N PHE A 210 -23.93 -1.88 -17.40
CA PHE A 210 -24.28 -1.41 -16.05
C PHE A 210 -25.44 -0.40 -16.05
N ASP A 211 -26.31 -0.47 -15.03
CA ASP A 211 -27.33 0.56 -14.78
C ASP A 211 -26.70 1.80 -14.12
N TRP A 212 -26.86 2.94 -14.78
CA TRP A 212 -26.24 4.23 -14.44
C TRP A 212 -27.14 5.19 -13.67
N SER A 213 -28.30 4.75 -13.19
CA SER A 213 -29.21 5.64 -12.45
C SER A 213 -28.55 6.24 -11.19
N ALA A 214 -28.90 7.49 -10.85
CA ALA A 214 -28.25 8.23 -9.75
C ALA A 214 -28.37 7.53 -8.38
N LYS A 215 -29.41 6.71 -8.18
CA LYS A 215 -29.61 5.89 -6.98
C LYS A 215 -28.54 4.80 -6.86
N SER A 216 -28.17 4.18 -7.98
CA SER A 216 -27.14 3.14 -8.05
C SER A 216 -25.74 3.69 -7.71
N VAL A 217 -25.47 4.95 -8.07
CA VAL A 217 -24.20 5.64 -7.73
C VAL A 217 -24.13 5.98 -6.24
N ILE A 218 -25.17 6.54 -5.63
CA ILE A 218 -25.17 6.88 -4.19
C ILE A 218 -25.02 5.63 -3.30
N ASP A 219 -25.62 4.50 -3.67
CA ASP A 219 -25.40 3.23 -2.96
C ASP A 219 -23.94 2.73 -3.10
N GLY A 220 -23.30 3.01 -4.25
CA GLY A 220 -21.91 2.65 -4.56
C GLY A 220 -20.91 3.04 -3.47
N ALA A 221 -20.84 4.33 -3.14
CA ALA A 221 -19.88 4.85 -2.14
C ALA A 221 -20.06 4.19 -0.77
N ASN A 222 -21.29 3.98 -0.34
CA ASN A 222 -21.58 3.33 0.95
C ASN A 222 -21.15 1.85 0.93
N LYS A 223 -21.34 1.16 -0.19
CA LYS A 223 -20.90 -0.23 -0.37
C LYS A 223 -19.39 -0.34 -0.44
N VAL A 224 -18.71 0.61 -1.09
CA VAL A 224 -17.24 0.70 -1.06
C VAL A 224 -16.75 0.90 0.38
N LYS A 225 -17.33 1.84 1.15
CA LYS A 225 -16.97 2.00 2.58
C LYS A 225 -17.19 0.70 3.36
N LYS A 226 -18.30 -0.01 3.12
CA LYS A 226 -18.58 -1.31 3.76
C LYS A 226 -17.52 -2.36 3.39
N CYS A 227 -17.11 -2.42 2.13
CA CYS A 227 -16.02 -3.30 1.67
C CYS A 227 -14.71 -2.95 2.39
N LEU A 228 -14.35 -1.68 2.49
CA LEU A 228 -13.12 -1.25 3.16
C LEU A 228 -13.13 -1.52 4.67
N LYS A 229 -14.30 -1.40 5.32
CA LYS A 229 -14.46 -1.80 6.73
C LYS A 229 -14.20 -3.29 6.92
N GLN A 230 -14.65 -4.14 6.00
CA GLN A 230 -14.39 -5.57 6.06
C GLN A 230 -12.92 -5.90 5.75
N LEU A 231 -12.32 -5.24 4.74
CA LEU A 231 -10.92 -5.42 4.38
C LEU A 231 -9.95 -5.03 5.52
N LEU A 232 -10.21 -3.88 6.17
CA LEU A 232 -9.30 -3.33 7.18
C LEU A 232 -9.64 -3.82 8.59
N GLY A 233 -10.86 -4.29 8.83
CA GLY A 233 -11.32 -4.76 10.14
C GLY A 233 -11.04 -3.73 11.25
N VAL A 234 -10.32 -4.15 12.28
CA VAL A 234 -9.93 -3.29 13.41
C VAL A 234 -9.06 -2.11 13.02
N HIS A 235 -8.44 -2.12 11.83
CA HIS A 235 -7.58 -1.05 11.34
C HIS A 235 -8.33 0.06 10.62
N TYR A 236 -9.63 -0.10 10.34
CA TYR A 236 -10.40 0.94 9.66
C TYR A 236 -10.45 2.24 10.47
N VAL A 237 -10.22 3.38 9.81
CA VAL A 237 -10.35 4.71 10.41
C VAL A 237 -11.73 5.28 10.09
N ASN A 238 -12.51 5.57 11.14
CA ASN A 238 -13.86 6.14 11.01
C ASN A 238 -13.82 7.62 10.58
#